data_AF-K9ZBU4-F1
#
_entry.id   AF-K9ZBU4-F1
#
_cell.length_a   1.000
_cell.length_b   1.000
_cell.length_c   1.000
_cell.angle_alpha   90.00
_cell.angle_beta   90.00
_cell.angle_gamma   90.00
#
_symmetry.space_group_name_H-M   'P 1'
#
loop_
_entity.id
_entity.type
_entity.pdbx_description
1 polymer ?
#
loop_
_entity_poly.entity_id
_entity_poly.type
_entity_poly.pdbx_seq_one_letter_code
_entity_poly.pdbx_strand_id
1 'polypeptide(L)'
;MAQNIFLSKTEIGIDEDDEIRPKLGYVEPYEEESISHYLGRLRRFKANSLPSGYSLGKIAGLGAMISRWEKLYFNPFPTLQELEALSSVVGVNADRLIEMLPSQGMTMKPRPIRLCGACYAESPCHRIEWQCKDRMKCDRHNLRLLIKCTNCETPFPIPADWVKGQCPHCSLPFAKMAKRQRRD
;
A
#
# COMPACT_ATOMS: atom_id res chain seq x y z
N MET A 1 17.17 32.20 62.24
CA MET A 1 16.14 32.54 61.24
C MET A 1 16.87 32.68 59.91
N ALA A 2 16.88 31.61 59.10
CA ALA A 2 15.96 31.38 57.97
C ALA A 2 16.33 32.27 56.76
N GLN A 3 16.58 31.81 55.54
CA GLN A 3 16.50 30.50 54.88
C GLN A 3 17.41 30.60 53.63
N ASN A 4 18.19 29.56 53.33
CA ASN A 4 18.81 29.38 52.02
C ASN A 4 17.71 29.03 51.01
N ILE A 5 17.45 29.93 50.05
CA ILE A 5 16.54 29.65 48.94
C ILE A 5 17.34 28.91 47.86
N PHE A 6 17.25 27.59 47.92
CA PHE A 6 17.64 26.68 46.86
C PHE A 6 16.62 26.86 45.71
N LEU A 7 17.01 27.55 44.63
CA LEU A 7 16.21 27.52 43.40
C LEU A 7 16.28 26.10 42.83
N SER A 8 15.17 25.38 42.99
CA SER A 8 14.92 24.06 42.43
C SER A 8 15.13 24.09 40.92
N LYS A 9 16.07 23.27 40.43
CA LYS A 9 16.13 22.87 39.03
C LYS A 9 14.77 22.28 38.66
N THR A 10 14.09 22.90 37.71
CA THR A 10 12.93 22.30 37.06
C THR A 10 13.43 21.08 36.29
N GLU A 11 13.21 19.89 36.86
CA GLU A 11 13.37 18.62 36.17
C GLU A 11 12.32 18.59 35.05
N ILE A 12 12.77 18.89 33.84
CA ILE A 12 12.06 18.52 32.63
C ILE A 12 12.18 17.00 32.59
N GLY A 13 11.12 16.30 33.01
CA GLY A 13 10.96 14.88 32.76
C GLY A 13 10.93 14.68 31.25
N ILE A 14 12.10 14.46 30.67
CA ILE A 14 12.23 13.88 29.34
C ILE A 14 11.84 12.42 29.54
N ASP A 15 10.69 12.04 29.00
CA ASP A 15 10.28 10.65 28.90
C ASP A 15 11.31 9.93 28.00
N GLU A 16 12.21 9.20 28.62
CA GLU A 16 13.31 8.46 27.99
C GLU A 16 12.79 7.17 27.36
N ASP A 17 11.93 7.21 26.32
CA ASP A 17 11.83 6.13 25.32
C ASP A 17 11.00 6.45 24.05
N ASP A 18 10.81 7.72 23.67
CA ASP A 18 10.24 8.03 22.34
C ASP A 18 11.32 7.82 21.27
N GLU A 19 11.59 6.56 20.93
CA GLU A 19 12.47 6.16 19.83
C GLU A 19 11.99 6.88 18.56
N ILE A 20 12.69 7.98 18.19
CA ILE A 20 12.31 8.83 17.07
C ILE A 20 12.36 7.98 15.80
N ARG A 21 11.20 7.46 15.38
CA ARG A 21 11.09 6.67 14.16
C ARG A 21 11.46 7.55 12.97
N PRO A 22 12.31 7.07 12.05
CA PRO A 22 12.71 7.87 10.91
C PRO A 22 11.50 8.09 9.99
N LYS A 23 11.21 9.36 9.68
CA LYS A 23 10.13 9.72 8.75
C LYS A 23 10.58 9.48 7.32
N LEU A 24 9.72 8.81 6.54
CA LEU A 24 9.94 8.58 5.13
C LEU A 24 9.49 9.80 4.31
N GLY A 25 10.07 9.94 3.12
CA GLY A 25 9.57 10.85 2.09
C GLY A 25 8.12 10.51 1.74
N TYR A 26 7.30 11.57 1.73
CA TYR A 26 5.87 11.48 1.51
C TYR A 26 5.53 11.07 0.07
N VAL A 27 4.53 10.21 -0.06
CA VAL A 27 3.93 9.83 -1.35
C VAL A 27 2.42 9.97 -1.21
N GLU A 28 1.83 10.84 -2.03
CA GLU A 28 0.37 11.00 -2.08
C GLU A 28 -0.30 9.69 -2.54
N PRO A 29 -1.21 9.11 -1.75
CA PRO A 29 -2.01 7.98 -2.18
C PRO A 29 -3.03 8.36 -3.24
N TYR A 30 -3.15 7.55 -4.29
CA TYR A 30 -4.26 7.74 -5.22
C TYR A 30 -5.59 7.39 -4.56
N GLU A 31 -6.68 7.98 -5.06
CA GLU A 31 -8.03 7.56 -4.69
C GLU A 31 -8.25 6.07 -4.98
N GLU A 32 -8.81 5.35 -4.00
CA GLU A 32 -9.09 3.89 -4.04
C GLU A 32 -7.87 2.99 -4.29
N GLU A 33 -6.66 3.52 -4.14
CA GLU A 33 -5.44 2.74 -4.29
C GLU A 33 -5.40 1.61 -3.27
N SER A 34 -5.05 0.40 -3.71
CA SER A 34 -4.81 -0.71 -2.79
C SER A 34 -3.52 -0.50 -2.00
N ILE A 35 -3.52 -0.96 -0.75
CA ILE A 35 -2.36 -0.83 0.14
C ILE A 35 -1.09 -1.46 -0.47
N SER A 36 -1.24 -2.57 -1.20
CA SER A 36 -0.14 -3.23 -1.90
C SER A 36 0.56 -2.30 -2.90
N HIS A 37 -0.22 -1.60 -3.73
CA HIS A 37 0.34 -0.71 -4.74
C HIS A 37 0.97 0.54 -4.12
N TYR A 38 0.29 1.14 -3.13
CA TYR A 38 0.80 2.28 -2.38
C TYR A 38 2.16 1.96 -1.72
N LEU A 39 2.25 0.85 -0.97
CA LEU A 39 3.49 0.44 -0.30
C LEU A 39 4.64 0.25 -1.30
N GLY A 40 4.36 -0.34 -2.46
CA GLY A 40 5.35 -0.48 -3.54
C GLY A 40 5.87 0.86 -4.05
N ARG A 41 4.98 1.83 -4.29
CA ARG A 41 5.35 3.21 -4.70
C ARG A 41 6.15 3.90 -3.62
N LEU A 42 5.68 3.84 -2.37
CA LEU A 42 6.35 4.45 -1.22
C LEU A 42 7.78 3.95 -1.08
N ARG A 43 8.01 2.64 -1.13
CA ARG A 43 9.36 2.07 -1.02
C ARG A 43 10.29 2.51 -2.14
N ARG A 44 9.78 2.58 -3.37
CA ARG A 44 10.56 2.99 -4.55
C ARG A 44 10.71 4.50 -4.69
N PHE A 45 10.00 5.30 -3.91
CA PHE A 45 10.17 6.73 -3.91
C PHE A 45 11.63 7.06 -3.61
N LYS A 46 12.23 7.95 -4.39
CA LYS A 46 13.68 8.17 -4.42
C LYS A 46 14.25 8.48 -3.03
N ALA A 47 13.52 9.24 -2.22
CA ALA A 47 13.91 9.57 -0.85
C ALA A 47 13.88 8.38 0.13
N ASN A 48 13.11 7.32 -0.18
CA ASN A 48 12.91 6.16 0.68
C ASN A 48 13.82 4.99 0.28
N SER A 49 13.88 4.69 -1.02
CA SER A 49 14.75 3.66 -1.61
C SER A 49 14.82 2.34 -0.83
N LEU A 50 13.68 1.87 -0.32
CA LEU A 50 13.59 0.70 0.55
C LEU A 50 13.54 -0.59 -0.29
N PRO A 51 14.44 -1.57 -0.04
CA PRO A 51 14.58 -2.72 -0.92
C PRO A 51 13.43 -3.73 -0.80
N SER A 52 12.72 -3.78 0.33
CA SER A 52 11.62 -4.73 0.55
C SER A 52 10.52 -4.20 1.49
N GLY A 53 9.34 -4.81 1.44
CA GLY A 53 8.29 -4.59 2.45
C GLY A 53 8.79 -4.87 3.88
N TYR A 54 9.68 -5.84 4.05
CA TYR A 54 10.28 -6.15 5.35
C TYR A 54 11.14 -5.00 5.89
N SER A 55 11.89 -4.30 5.02
CA SER A 55 12.66 -3.12 5.40
C SER A 55 11.76 -2.00 5.91
N LEU A 56 10.64 -1.75 5.23
CA LEU A 56 9.62 -0.81 5.70
C LEU A 56 8.99 -1.27 7.02
N GLY A 57 8.65 -2.56 7.13
CA GLY A 57 8.10 -3.12 8.34
C GLY A 57 9.04 -3.04 9.54
N LYS A 58 10.36 -3.20 9.35
CA LYS A 58 11.34 -2.94 10.42
C LYS A 58 11.26 -1.51 10.93
N ILE A 59 11.20 -0.54 10.03
CA ILE A 59 11.11 0.88 10.39
C ILE A 59 9.80 1.17 11.16
N ALA A 60 8.69 0.56 10.75
CA ALA A 60 7.40 0.74 11.40
C ALA A 60 7.19 -0.11 12.66
N GLY A 61 8.14 -0.99 13.04
CA GLY A 61 7.95 -1.95 14.13
C GLY A 61 6.98 -3.10 13.82
N LEU A 62 6.67 -3.33 12.54
CA LEU A 62 5.70 -4.34 12.05
C LEU A 62 6.38 -5.58 11.42
N GLY A 63 7.69 -5.52 11.21
CA GLY A 63 8.49 -6.64 10.69
C GLY A 63 7.96 -7.21 9.37
N ALA A 64 7.69 -8.52 9.34
CA ALA A 64 7.26 -9.22 8.13
C ALA A 64 5.81 -8.95 7.71
N MET A 65 5.00 -8.27 8.54
CA MET A 65 3.58 -8.03 8.23
C MET A 65 3.39 -7.18 6.98
N ILE A 66 4.21 -6.14 6.80
CA ILE A 66 4.18 -5.30 5.59
C ILE A 66 4.39 -6.13 4.31
N SER A 67 5.32 -7.10 4.32
CA SER A 67 5.54 -8.00 3.18
C SER A 67 4.32 -8.87 2.85
N ARG A 68 3.44 -9.12 3.83
CA ARG A 68 2.18 -9.86 3.63
C ARG A 68 1.13 -8.95 3.01
N TRP A 69 1.04 -7.71 3.47
CA TRP A 69 0.11 -6.70 2.94
C TRP A 69 0.45 -6.33 1.49
N GLU A 70 1.74 -6.23 1.14
CA GLU A 70 2.19 -6.10 -0.26
C GLU A 70 1.69 -7.24 -1.15
N LYS A 71 1.51 -8.43 -0.59
CA LYS A 71 1.00 -9.61 -1.29
C LYS A 71 -0.51 -9.79 -1.14
N LEU A 72 -1.22 -8.80 -0.59
CA LEU A 72 -2.67 -8.82 -0.32
C LEU A 72 -3.11 -9.94 0.65
N TYR A 73 -2.22 -10.38 1.54
CA TYR A 73 -2.54 -11.32 2.61
C TYR A 73 -2.79 -10.57 3.91
N PHE A 74 -4.07 -10.51 4.30
CA PHE A 74 -4.57 -9.79 5.47
C PHE A 74 -5.15 -10.75 6.54
N ASN A 75 -4.45 -11.85 6.84
CA ASN A 75 -4.84 -12.77 7.92
C ASN A 75 -3.70 -12.98 8.92
N PRO A 76 -3.67 -12.34 10.10
CA PRO A 76 -4.75 -11.53 10.65
C PRO A 76 -4.95 -10.23 9.86
N PHE A 77 -6.16 -9.68 9.95
CA PHE A 77 -6.50 -8.40 9.35
C PHE A 77 -5.75 -7.28 10.09
N PRO A 78 -5.24 -6.25 9.40
CA PRO A 78 -4.50 -5.16 10.05
C PRO A 78 -5.32 -4.51 11.17
N THR A 79 -4.70 -4.33 12.33
CA THR A 79 -5.32 -3.62 13.46
C THR A 79 -5.12 -2.11 13.32
N LEU A 80 -5.94 -1.31 14.01
CA LEU A 80 -5.77 0.15 14.04
C LEU A 80 -4.36 0.54 14.54
N GLN A 81 -3.89 -0.09 15.62
CA GLN A 81 -2.55 0.16 16.17
C GLN A 81 -1.43 -0.13 15.15
N GLU A 82 -1.55 -1.19 14.36
CA GLU A 82 -0.59 -1.50 13.30
C GLU A 82 -0.62 -0.44 12.18
N LEU A 83 -1.80 0.09 11.85
CA LEU A 83 -1.96 1.14 10.85
C LEU A 83 -1.45 2.49 11.37
N GLU A 84 -1.64 2.82 12.65
CA GLU A 84 -1.04 3.99 13.31
C GLU A 84 0.49 3.89 13.34
N ALA A 85 1.01 2.70 13.65
CA ALA A 85 2.45 2.42 13.62
C ALA A 85 3.06 2.61 12.22
N LEU A 86 2.31 2.29 11.15
CA LEU A 86 2.72 2.61 9.77
C LEU A 86 2.56 4.10 9.46
N SER A 87 1.42 4.70 9.83
CA SER A 87 1.08 6.11 9.62
C SER A 87 2.16 7.05 10.14
N SER A 88 2.69 6.78 11.34
CA SER A 88 3.73 7.60 11.97
C SER A 88 5.03 7.71 11.14
N VAL A 89 5.29 6.72 10.29
CA VAL A 89 6.49 6.65 9.45
C VAL A 89 6.26 7.21 8.06
N VAL A 90 5.10 6.94 7.47
CA VAL A 90 4.81 7.22 6.06
C VAL A 90 4.14 8.57 5.83
N GLY A 91 3.66 9.22 6.89
CA GLY A 91 3.00 10.53 6.81
C GLY A 91 1.60 10.49 6.20
N VAL A 92 0.96 9.32 6.16
CA VAL A 92 -0.43 9.13 5.70
C VAL A 92 -1.25 8.64 6.88
N ASN A 93 -2.32 9.37 7.20
CA ASN A 93 -3.21 9.07 8.32
C ASN A 93 -3.75 7.63 8.27
N ALA A 94 -3.96 7.03 9.45
CA ALA A 94 -4.47 5.66 9.58
C ALA A 94 -5.82 5.46 8.85
N ASP A 95 -6.74 6.42 8.93
CA ASP A 95 -8.03 6.37 8.21
C ASP A 95 -7.83 6.22 6.70
N ARG A 96 -6.87 6.96 6.13
CA ARG A 96 -6.55 6.87 4.72
C ARG A 96 -5.91 5.53 4.36
N LEU A 97 -5.12 4.93 5.27
CA LEU A 97 -4.60 3.57 5.07
C LEU A 97 -5.70 2.50 5.14
N ILE A 98 -6.72 2.69 5.99
CA ILE A 98 -7.90 1.80 6.09
C ILE A 98 -8.66 1.76 4.77
N GLU A 99 -8.83 2.89 4.09
CA GLU A 99 -9.50 2.96 2.78
C GLU A 99 -8.79 2.14 1.69
N MET A 100 -7.50 1.87 1.85
CA MET A 100 -6.70 1.05 0.93
C MET A 100 -6.78 -0.46 1.22
N LEU A 101 -7.40 -0.83 2.34
CA LEU A 101 -7.66 -2.21 2.75
C LEU A 101 -9.01 -2.69 2.20
N PRO A 102 -9.20 -4.01 2.09
CA PRO A 102 -10.53 -4.53 1.79
C PRO A 102 -11.46 -4.29 2.98
N SER A 103 -12.73 -3.99 2.71
CA SER A 103 -13.74 -3.83 3.75
C SER A 103 -13.83 -5.08 4.64
N GLN A 104 -14.06 -4.87 5.94
CA GLN A 104 -14.12 -5.96 6.91
C GLN A 104 -15.21 -6.98 6.52
N GLY A 105 -14.87 -8.27 6.57
CA GLY A 105 -15.76 -9.37 6.17
C GLY A 105 -15.73 -9.69 4.67
N MET A 106 -15.05 -8.89 3.85
CA MET A 106 -14.93 -9.17 2.43
C MET A 106 -13.93 -10.30 2.15
N THR A 107 -14.39 -11.32 1.40
CA THR A 107 -13.48 -12.39 0.97
C THR A 107 -12.65 -11.92 -0.22
N MET A 108 -11.33 -11.89 -0.04
CA MET A 108 -10.38 -11.50 -1.07
C MET A 108 -9.80 -12.72 -1.79
N LYS A 109 -9.51 -12.55 -3.07
CA LYS A 109 -8.68 -13.45 -3.86
C LYS A 109 -7.33 -12.77 -4.08
N PRO A 110 -6.29 -13.06 -3.28
CA PRO A 110 -4.97 -12.44 -3.45
C PRO A 110 -4.31 -12.84 -4.77
N ARG A 111 -4.77 -13.93 -5.40
CA ARG A 111 -4.36 -14.39 -6.73
C ARG A 111 -5.56 -14.95 -7.52
N PRO A 112 -5.52 -14.88 -8.86
CA PRO A 112 -4.57 -14.12 -9.68
C PRO A 112 -4.76 -12.61 -9.50
N ILE A 113 -3.72 -11.81 -9.81
CA ILE A 113 -3.86 -10.35 -9.72
C ILE A 113 -4.74 -9.85 -10.85
N ARG A 114 -5.67 -8.97 -10.52
CA ARG A 114 -6.66 -8.43 -11.44
C ARG A 114 -6.34 -7.00 -11.82
N LEU A 115 -6.70 -6.62 -13.03
CA LEU A 115 -6.45 -5.29 -13.60
C LEU A 115 -7.62 -4.87 -14.49
N CYS A 116 -8.08 -3.64 -14.34
CA CYS A 116 -8.81 -2.93 -15.39
C CYS A 116 -7.84 -1.97 -16.10
N GLY A 117 -7.54 -2.23 -17.37
CA GLY A 117 -6.67 -1.36 -18.17
C GLY A 117 -7.28 0.03 -18.40
N ALA A 118 -8.61 0.14 -18.49
CA ALA A 118 -9.29 1.42 -18.62
C ALA A 118 -9.16 2.26 -17.34
N CYS A 119 -9.48 1.70 -16.15
CA CYS A 119 -9.21 2.39 -14.88
C CYS A 119 -7.74 2.78 -14.74
N TYR A 120 -6.82 1.89 -15.12
CA TYR A 120 -5.38 2.18 -15.00
C TYR A 120 -4.93 3.31 -15.94
N ALA A 121 -5.64 3.54 -17.05
CA ALA A 121 -5.40 4.67 -17.93
C ALA A 121 -5.89 6.01 -17.34
N GLU A 122 -6.93 5.96 -16.49
CA GLU A 122 -7.48 7.13 -15.80
C GLU A 122 -6.65 7.50 -14.56
N SER A 123 -6.33 6.50 -13.74
CA SER A 123 -5.50 6.62 -12.55
C SER A 123 -4.54 5.43 -12.48
N PRO A 124 -3.21 5.62 -12.52
CA PRO A 124 -2.22 4.54 -12.67
C PRO A 124 -1.98 3.79 -11.35
N CYS A 125 -3.06 3.33 -10.73
CA CYS A 125 -3.06 2.56 -9.49
C CYS A 125 -3.84 1.24 -9.63
N HIS A 126 -3.48 0.27 -8.79
CA HIS A 126 -4.31 -0.91 -8.59
C HIS A 126 -5.35 -0.61 -7.53
N ARG A 127 -6.63 -0.90 -7.80
CA ARG A 127 -7.74 -0.71 -6.84
C ARG A 127 -7.98 -1.98 -6.02
N ILE A 128 -8.17 -1.85 -4.72
CA ILE A 128 -8.32 -3.02 -3.82
C ILE A 128 -9.53 -3.88 -4.18
N GLU A 129 -10.62 -3.22 -4.55
CA GLU A 129 -11.89 -3.82 -4.97
C GLU A 129 -11.77 -4.81 -6.13
N TRP A 130 -10.76 -4.70 -7.01
CA TRP A 130 -10.57 -5.66 -8.09
C TRP A 130 -10.33 -7.08 -7.57
N GLN A 131 -9.82 -7.21 -6.35
CA GLN A 131 -9.42 -8.48 -5.76
C GLN A 131 -10.51 -9.12 -4.91
N CYS A 132 -11.69 -8.50 -4.84
CA CYS A 132 -12.86 -9.06 -4.18
C CYS A 132 -13.32 -10.33 -4.90
N LYS A 133 -13.55 -11.42 -4.16
CA LYS A 133 -13.81 -12.76 -4.72
C LYS A 133 -14.88 -12.75 -5.82
N ASP A 134 -15.97 -12.02 -5.58
CA ASP A 134 -17.17 -11.99 -6.43
C ASP A 134 -17.11 -10.91 -7.54
N ARG A 135 -16.05 -10.10 -7.58
CA ARG A 135 -15.87 -9.05 -8.59
C ARG A 135 -14.95 -9.53 -9.70
N MET A 136 -15.52 -9.89 -10.86
CA MET A 136 -14.77 -10.20 -12.09
C MET A 136 -15.00 -9.20 -13.23
N LYS A 137 -15.93 -8.27 -13.05
CA LYS A 137 -16.17 -7.14 -13.94
C LYS A 137 -15.85 -5.84 -13.20
N CYS A 138 -15.22 -4.91 -13.90
CA CYS A 138 -15.03 -3.55 -13.43
C CYS A 138 -16.38 -2.85 -13.41
N ASP A 139 -16.71 -2.24 -12.29
CA ASP A 139 -17.93 -1.47 -12.06
C ASP A 139 -17.98 -0.17 -12.88
N ARG A 140 -16.84 0.50 -13.07
CA ARG A 140 -16.75 1.76 -13.82
C ARG A 140 -16.87 1.58 -15.34
N HIS A 141 -16.15 0.60 -15.90
CA HIS A 141 -16.06 0.43 -17.36
C HIS A 141 -16.89 -0.74 -17.91
N ASN A 142 -17.51 -1.54 -17.03
CA ASN A 142 -18.21 -2.77 -17.38
C ASN A 142 -17.35 -3.76 -18.21
N LEU A 143 -16.03 -3.72 -18.01
CA LEU A 143 -15.05 -4.59 -18.65
C LEU A 143 -14.70 -5.75 -17.72
N ARG A 144 -14.45 -6.93 -18.28
CA ARG A 144 -13.90 -8.04 -17.51
C ARG A 144 -12.50 -7.68 -17.02
N LEU A 145 -12.25 -7.92 -15.73
CA LEU A 145 -10.94 -7.74 -15.13
C LEU A 145 -9.95 -8.73 -15.75
N LEU A 146 -8.83 -8.20 -16.24
CA LEU A 146 -7.73 -8.99 -16.76
C LEU A 146 -7.02 -9.68 -15.61
N ILE A 147 -6.56 -10.91 -15.84
CA ILE A 147 -5.68 -11.64 -14.91
C ILE A 147 -4.27 -11.86 -15.46
N LYS A 148 -4.07 -11.50 -16.73
CA LYS A 148 -2.86 -11.68 -17.50
C LYS A 148 -2.75 -10.65 -18.62
N CYS A 149 -1.54 -10.44 -19.12
CA CYS A 149 -1.26 -9.55 -20.23
C CYS A 149 -2.06 -9.93 -21.50
N THR A 150 -2.70 -8.95 -22.14
CA THR A 150 -3.48 -9.15 -23.39
C THR A 150 -2.63 -9.37 -24.65
N ASN A 151 -1.30 -9.50 -24.51
CA ASN A 151 -0.39 -9.72 -25.63
C ASN A 151 0.44 -10.99 -25.49
N CYS A 152 1.08 -11.19 -24.35
CA CYS A 152 1.96 -12.34 -24.12
C CYS A 152 1.46 -13.27 -23.00
N GLU A 153 0.25 -13.05 -22.48
CA GLU A 153 -0.40 -13.91 -21.48
C GLU A 153 0.32 -14.06 -20.13
N THR A 154 1.41 -13.32 -19.90
CA THR A 154 2.09 -13.30 -18.60
C THR A 154 1.13 -12.83 -17.51
N PRO A 155 0.93 -13.60 -16.41
CA PRO A 155 0.14 -13.19 -15.26
C PRO A 155 0.67 -11.89 -14.65
N PHE A 156 -0.20 -11.07 -14.08
CA PHE A 156 0.25 -9.84 -13.44
C PHE A 156 1.00 -10.13 -12.12
N PRO A 157 2.14 -9.45 -11.86
CA PRO A 157 2.82 -9.52 -10.57
C PRO A 157 1.98 -8.84 -9.48
N ILE A 158 2.38 -8.95 -8.20
CA ILE A 158 1.68 -8.19 -7.13
C ILE A 158 1.68 -6.69 -7.44
N PRO A 159 0.65 -5.95 -7.02
CA PRO A 159 0.58 -4.51 -7.27
C PRO A 159 1.79 -3.74 -6.75
N ALA A 160 2.36 -4.17 -5.61
CA ALA A 160 3.58 -3.60 -5.07
C ALA A 160 4.74 -3.59 -6.10
N ASP A 161 4.79 -4.55 -7.04
CA ASP A 161 5.87 -4.68 -8.03
C ASP A 161 5.59 -3.94 -9.35
N TRP A 162 4.52 -3.15 -9.44
CA TRP A 162 4.16 -2.41 -10.65
C TRP A 162 5.02 -1.15 -10.84
N VAL A 163 6.29 -1.34 -11.18
CA VAL A 163 7.27 -0.23 -11.27
C VAL A 163 6.94 0.77 -12.38
N LYS A 164 6.63 0.27 -13.57
CA LYS A 164 6.40 1.10 -14.77
C LYS A 164 4.96 1.02 -15.30
N GLY A 165 4.06 0.35 -14.58
CA GLY A 165 2.69 0.14 -15.05
C GLY A 165 2.61 -0.62 -16.38
N GLN A 166 3.45 -1.64 -16.56
CA GLN A 166 3.55 -2.41 -17.79
C GLN A 166 3.79 -3.89 -17.52
N CYS A 167 3.51 -4.73 -18.51
CA CYS A 167 3.84 -6.15 -18.45
C CYS A 167 5.36 -6.34 -18.25
N PRO A 168 5.81 -7.17 -17.28
CA PRO A 168 7.23 -7.38 -17.04
C PRO A 168 7.93 -8.15 -18.17
N HIS A 169 7.17 -8.85 -19.03
CA HIS A 169 7.70 -9.67 -20.11
C HIS A 169 7.75 -8.91 -21.44
N CYS A 170 6.60 -8.47 -21.97
CA CYS A 170 6.54 -7.81 -23.28
C CYS A 170 6.53 -6.28 -23.23
N SER A 171 6.63 -5.68 -22.04
CA SER A 171 6.58 -4.22 -21.82
C SER A 171 5.31 -3.52 -22.34
N LEU A 172 4.23 -4.25 -22.66
CA LEU A 172 2.95 -3.62 -23.01
C LEU A 172 2.42 -2.85 -21.79
N PRO A 173 2.18 -1.52 -21.89
CA PRO A 173 1.60 -0.73 -20.80
C PRO A 173 0.21 -1.25 -20.41
N PHE A 174 -0.07 -1.29 -19.11
CA PHE A 174 -1.36 -1.71 -18.57
C PHE A 174 -2.52 -0.89 -19.13
N ALA A 175 -2.35 0.43 -19.22
CA ALA A 175 -3.32 1.35 -19.84
C ALA A 175 -3.68 0.96 -21.29
N LYS A 176 -2.72 0.45 -22.08
CA LYS A 176 -2.97 0.04 -23.47
C LYS A 176 -3.73 -1.27 -23.59
N MET A 177 -3.79 -2.08 -22.53
CA MET A 177 -4.53 -3.35 -22.53
C MET A 177 -6.04 -3.15 -22.61
N ALA A 178 -6.54 -1.97 -22.25
CA ALA A 178 -7.95 -1.58 -22.36
C ALA A 178 -8.55 -1.88 -23.75
N LYS A 179 -7.77 -1.64 -24.82
CA LYS A 179 -8.18 -1.86 -26.22
C LYS A 179 -8.53 -3.31 -26.55
N ARG A 180 -8.03 -4.26 -25.75
CA ARG A 180 -8.24 -5.71 -25.94
C ARG A 180 -9.04 -6.33 -24.79
N GLN A 181 -9.51 -5.53 -23.82
CA GLN A 181 -10.40 -6.01 -22.77
C GLN A 181 -11.81 -6.23 -23.32
N ARG A 182 -12.36 -7.40 -23.02
CA ARG A 182 -13.72 -7.78 -23.40
C ARG A 182 -14.68 -7.50 -22.23
N ARG A 183 -15.97 -7.40 -22.52
CA ARG A 183 -17.03 -7.30 -21.51
C ARG A 183 -17.42 -8.66 -20.92
N ASP A 184 -17.11 -9.75 -21.64
CA ASP A 184 -17.47 -11.14 -21.33
C ASP A 184 -16.22 -12.06 -21.28
#